data_AF-A0AAU7X765-F1
#
_entry.id   AF-A0AAU7X765-F1
#
_cell.length_a   1.000
_cell.length_b   1.000
_cell.length_c   1.000
_cell.angle_alpha   90.00
_cell.angle_beta   90.00
_cell.angle_gamma   90.00
#
_symmetry.space_group_name_H-M   'P 1'
#
loop_
_entity.id
_entity.type
_entity.pdbx_description
1 polymer ?
#
loop_
_entity_poly.entity_id
_entity_poly.type
_entity_poly.pdbx_seq_one_letter_code
_entity_poly.pdbx_strand_id
1 'polypeptide(L)'
;MIAKTIARAGLFALAILTEAPIAQAFNVEAGPIWSNEDAQRKCPAVCGRTGWDGNWTTTVPGRMSVCNCGAPGGARGLPRGPGFGSQGFNRPQPTIQVRRAIYGRQCPQSGSEISDIRAACNGRPVCTYRVDVNRISDPCYGTRKDYFVEWSCGAAGSRTASLPPEANGRTVTLSCR
;
A
#
# COMPACT_ATOMS: atom_id res chain seq x y z
N MET A 1 21.20 -37.07 36.55
CA MET A 1 20.39 -38.30 36.54
C MET A 1 19.71 -38.37 35.17
N ILE A 2 19.92 -39.31 34.25
CA ILE A 2 20.83 -40.45 34.10
C ILE A 2 21.04 -40.54 32.57
N ALA A 3 22.27 -40.39 32.08
CA ALA A 3 22.66 -40.95 30.79
C ALA A 3 23.19 -42.37 31.07
N LYS A 4 22.58 -43.40 30.49
CA LYS A 4 23.06 -44.80 30.44
C LYS A 4 22.16 -45.57 29.44
N THR A 5 22.65 -46.06 28.29
CA THR A 5 23.40 -47.32 28.09
C THR A 5 22.48 -48.50 27.68
N ILE A 6 22.57 -48.92 26.39
CA ILE A 6 22.51 -50.31 25.83
C ILE A 6 21.16 -51.06 25.99
N ALA A 7 20.52 -51.63 24.96
CA ALA A 7 20.98 -52.81 24.22
C ALA A 7 20.26 -52.98 22.87
N ARG A 8 21.05 -53.28 21.83
CA ARG A 8 20.59 -53.84 20.56
C ARG A 8 20.56 -55.37 20.69
N ALA A 9 19.39 -55.97 20.50
CA ALA A 9 19.28 -57.37 20.12
C ALA A 9 18.05 -57.53 19.24
N GLY A 10 18.26 -58.01 18.02
CA GLY A 10 17.19 -58.31 17.06
C GLY A 10 17.40 -57.58 15.75
N LEU A 11 17.56 -58.36 14.68
CA LEU A 11 17.51 -57.93 13.30
C LEU A 11 16.33 -56.97 13.08
N PHE A 12 16.59 -55.67 13.06
CA PHE A 12 15.64 -54.69 12.59
C PHE A 12 16.26 -54.08 11.34
N ALA A 13 15.52 -54.22 10.24
CA ALA A 13 15.79 -53.55 8.97
C ALA A 13 16.30 -52.12 9.24
N LEU A 14 17.32 -51.69 8.50
CA LEU A 14 17.81 -50.32 8.51
C LEU A 14 16.68 -49.35 8.10
N ALA A 15 15.79 -49.04 9.03
CA ALA A 15 14.99 -47.84 9.01
C ALA A 15 15.84 -46.79 9.72
N ILE A 16 16.58 -46.02 8.93
CA ILE A 16 17.16 -44.76 9.39
C ILE A 16 15.94 -43.92 9.83
N LEU A 17 15.71 -43.81 11.13
CA LEU A 17 14.72 -42.90 11.70
C LEU A 17 15.21 -41.48 11.41
N THR A 18 14.84 -40.95 10.25
CA THR A 18 15.00 -39.53 9.93
C THR A 18 14.05 -38.76 10.84
N GLU A 19 14.57 -38.19 11.92
CA GLU A 19 13.84 -37.22 12.75
C GLU A 19 13.54 -36.00 11.87
N ALA A 20 12.25 -35.78 11.57
CA ALA A 20 11.81 -34.58 10.90
C ALA A 20 12.10 -33.36 11.81
N PRO A 21 12.70 -32.28 11.31
CA PRO A 21 12.92 -31.10 12.13
C PRO A 21 11.56 -30.55 12.59
N ILE A 22 11.41 -30.39 13.90
CA ILE A 22 10.27 -29.69 14.51
C ILE A 22 10.24 -28.29 13.90
N ALA A 23 9.17 -27.96 13.18
CA ALA A 23 8.98 -26.62 12.62
C ALA A 23 8.86 -25.61 13.78
N GLN A 24 9.98 -24.96 14.13
CA GLN A 24 10.04 -23.98 15.19
C GLN A 24 9.49 -22.66 14.67
N ALA A 25 8.32 -22.27 15.17
CA ALA A 25 7.82 -20.93 14.95
C ALA A 25 8.60 -19.94 15.85
N PHE A 26 9.11 -18.86 15.24
CA PHE A 26 9.90 -17.83 15.90
C PHE A 26 9.26 -16.46 15.76
N ASN A 27 9.34 -15.65 16.80
CA ASN A 27 8.78 -14.31 16.79
C ASN A 27 9.72 -13.33 16.07
N VAL A 28 9.21 -12.60 15.07
CA VAL A 28 9.94 -11.55 14.34
C VAL A 28 9.28 -10.20 14.55
N GLU A 29 10.09 -9.20 14.84
CA GLU A 29 9.63 -7.82 15.04
C GLU A 29 9.06 -7.23 13.75
N ALA A 30 7.79 -6.83 13.79
CA ALA A 30 7.04 -6.29 12.66
C ALA A 30 6.69 -4.80 12.81
N GLY A 31 7.15 -4.16 13.89
CA GLY A 31 6.78 -2.80 14.25
C GLY A 31 5.36 -2.72 14.82
N PRO A 32 4.75 -1.52 14.91
CA PRO A 32 3.43 -1.36 15.50
C PRO A 32 2.36 -2.03 14.63
N ILE A 33 1.66 -3.00 15.20
CA ILE A 33 0.47 -3.63 14.62
C ILE A 33 -0.73 -3.25 15.49
N TRP A 34 -1.76 -2.70 14.85
CA TRP A 34 -2.92 -2.14 15.57
C TRP A 34 -4.15 -3.05 15.54
N SER A 35 -4.17 -4.06 14.66
CA SER A 35 -5.30 -4.97 14.51
C SER A 35 -4.89 -6.28 13.83
N ASN A 36 -5.77 -7.27 13.89
CA ASN A 36 -5.58 -8.54 13.20
C ASN A 36 -5.49 -8.39 11.67
N GLU A 37 -6.24 -7.45 11.09
CA GLU A 37 -6.18 -7.12 9.67
C GLU A 37 -4.83 -6.48 9.28
N ASP A 38 -4.29 -5.63 10.15
CA ASP A 38 -2.97 -5.03 9.96
C ASP A 38 -1.86 -6.09 10.07
N ALA A 39 -2.02 -7.07 10.98
CA ALA A 39 -1.13 -8.22 11.08
C ALA A 39 -1.16 -9.07 9.81
N GLN A 40 -2.35 -9.36 9.27
CA GLN A 40 -2.51 -10.10 8.01
C GLN A 40 -1.84 -9.40 6.81
N ARG A 41 -1.74 -8.07 6.84
CA ARG A 41 -1.06 -7.29 5.80
C ARG A 41 0.45 -7.22 6.00
N LYS A 42 0.95 -7.18 7.24
CA LYS A 42 2.37 -6.98 7.57
C LYS A 42 3.14 -8.30 7.78
N CYS A 43 2.59 -9.23 8.54
CA CYS A 43 3.26 -10.47 8.93
C CYS A 43 3.68 -11.38 7.77
N PRO A 44 2.93 -11.50 6.65
CA PRO A 44 3.40 -12.27 5.50
C PRO A 44 4.67 -11.72 4.85
N ALA A 45 4.85 -10.39 4.86
CA ALA A 45 6.07 -9.76 4.34
C ALA A 45 7.25 -9.92 5.31
N VAL A 46 6.98 -9.87 6.62
CA VAL A 46 7.99 -10.01 7.69
C VAL A 46 8.51 -11.46 7.78
N CYS A 47 7.61 -12.45 7.69
CA CYS A 47 7.98 -13.87 7.77
C CYS A 47 8.50 -14.46 6.45
N GLY A 48 8.33 -13.76 5.32
CA GLY A 48 8.88 -14.12 4.03
C GLY A 48 8.62 -15.58 3.64
N ARG A 49 9.70 -16.36 3.47
CA ARG A 49 9.65 -17.77 3.06
C ARG A 49 9.29 -18.75 4.18
N THR A 50 9.47 -18.35 5.44
CA THR A 50 9.17 -19.19 6.60
C THR A 50 7.65 -19.36 6.78
N GLY A 51 6.89 -18.40 6.26
CA GLY A 51 5.44 -18.35 6.43
C GLY A 51 5.06 -17.77 7.80
N TRP A 52 3.94 -17.06 7.79
CA TRP A 52 3.29 -16.59 9.01
C TRP A 52 2.25 -17.63 9.43
N ASP A 53 2.24 -18.03 10.71
CA ASP A 53 1.34 -19.05 11.23
C ASP A 53 -0.09 -18.54 11.50
N GLY A 54 -0.32 -17.24 11.33
CA GLY A 54 -1.58 -16.56 11.66
C GLY A 54 -1.60 -15.91 13.04
N ASN A 55 -0.56 -16.09 13.85
CA ASN A 55 -0.45 -15.54 15.20
C ASN A 55 0.50 -14.34 15.23
N TRP A 56 0.10 -13.31 15.97
CA TRP A 56 0.92 -12.14 16.25
C TRP A 56 0.69 -11.71 17.69
N THR A 57 1.64 -10.99 18.27
CA THR A 57 1.55 -10.53 19.66
C THR A 57 2.16 -9.16 19.80
N THR A 58 1.50 -8.27 20.54
CA THR A 58 2.06 -6.96 20.86
C THR A 58 3.03 -7.10 22.02
N THR A 59 4.32 -6.86 21.76
CA THR A 59 5.36 -6.87 22.81
C THR A 59 5.35 -5.55 23.58
N VAL A 60 5.22 -4.43 22.87
CA VAL A 60 5.17 -3.09 23.46
C VAL A 60 3.95 -2.35 22.93
N PRO A 61 2.96 -2.04 23.79
CA PRO A 61 1.75 -1.31 23.39
C PRO A 61 2.07 -0.03 22.62
N GLY A 62 1.51 0.10 21.42
CA GLY A 62 1.67 1.28 20.56
C GLY A 62 3.07 1.48 19.93
N ARG A 63 4.04 0.59 20.20
CA ARG A 63 5.40 0.70 19.64
C ARG A 63 5.83 -0.51 18.82
N MET A 64 5.54 -1.73 19.27
CA MET A 64 6.08 -2.93 18.64
C MET A 64 5.20 -4.15 18.86
N SER A 65 5.02 -4.90 17.78
CA SER A 65 4.39 -6.19 17.75
C SER A 65 5.29 -7.17 17.00
N VAL A 66 5.23 -8.44 17.39
CA VAL A 66 5.96 -9.53 16.76
C VAL A 66 4.98 -10.44 16.02
N CYS A 67 5.40 -10.93 14.85
CA CYS A 67 4.70 -11.95 14.08
C CYS A 67 5.35 -13.30 14.38
N ASN A 68 4.54 -14.33 14.60
CA ASN A 68 5.06 -15.68 14.78
C ASN A 68 5.34 -16.31 13.41
N CYS A 69 6.60 -16.33 13.03
CA CYS A 69 7.09 -16.83 11.76
C CYS A 69 7.48 -18.29 11.91
N GLY A 70 6.69 -19.18 11.32
CA GLY A 70 6.86 -20.62 11.38
C GLY A 70 5.74 -21.27 10.61
N ALA A 71 6.02 -22.37 9.93
CA ALA A 71 5.02 -23.01 9.09
C ALA A 71 3.78 -23.37 9.94
N PRO A 72 2.60 -22.78 9.69
CA PRO A 72 1.38 -23.39 10.16
C PRO A 72 1.24 -24.69 9.37
N GLY A 73 1.26 -25.82 10.07
CA GLY A 73 0.89 -27.10 9.47
C GLY A 73 -0.51 -26.97 8.89
N GLY A 74 -0.62 -26.69 7.59
CA GLY A 74 -1.92 -26.38 7.01
C GLY A 74 -1.88 -25.52 5.75
N ALA A 75 -1.00 -25.85 4.81
CA ALA A 75 -1.34 -25.62 3.41
C ALA A 75 -2.59 -26.44 3.07
N ARG A 76 -3.80 -25.91 3.35
CA ARG A 76 -5.07 -26.45 2.85
C ARG A 76 -6.21 -25.43 3.01
N GLY A 77 -6.40 -24.69 1.93
CA GLY A 77 -7.61 -23.93 1.59
C GLY A 77 -7.23 -22.57 1.03
N LEU A 78 -7.29 -22.26 -0.26
CA LEU A 78 -8.12 -22.78 -1.37
C LEU A 78 -7.45 -22.33 -2.71
N PRO A 79 -8.05 -22.60 -3.89
CA PRO A 79 -7.36 -23.07 -5.08
C PRO A 79 -6.48 -22.02 -5.76
N ARG A 80 -5.54 -22.52 -6.57
CA ARG A 80 -4.86 -21.76 -7.62
C ARG A 80 -5.92 -21.06 -8.49
N GLY A 81 -6.21 -19.80 -8.19
CA GLY A 81 -6.69 -18.89 -9.23
C GLY A 81 -5.66 -18.88 -10.36
N PRO A 82 -6.07 -18.68 -11.63
CA PRO A 82 -5.12 -18.54 -12.72
C PRO A 82 -4.11 -17.46 -12.32
N GLY A 83 -2.83 -17.83 -12.35
CA GLY A 83 -1.79 -17.25 -11.51
C GLY A 83 -1.78 -15.72 -11.49
N PHE A 84 -1.81 -15.16 -10.28
CA PHE A 84 -1.18 -13.87 -10.06
C PHE A 84 0.24 -14.16 -9.60
N GLY A 85 1.13 -14.22 -10.59
CA GLY A 85 2.56 -14.34 -10.34
C GLY A 85 3.00 -13.33 -9.29
N SER A 86 3.83 -13.78 -8.36
CA SER A 86 4.77 -12.94 -7.65
C SER A 86 5.78 -12.38 -8.64
N GLN A 87 5.34 -11.44 -9.47
CA GLN A 87 6.21 -10.40 -10.01
C GLN A 87 5.93 -9.18 -9.16
N GLY A 88 6.98 -8.57 -8.59
CA GLY A 88 6.85 -7.34 -7.82
C GLY A 88 5.85 -6.41 -8.50
N PHE A 89 4.84 -5.97 -7.75
CA PHE A 89 3.63 -5.40 -8.34
C PHE A 89 3.92 -4.15 -9.18
N ASN A 90 4.20 -4.36 -10.47
CA ASN A 90 3.79 -3.44 -11.52
C ASN A 90 2.28 -3.60 -11.71
N ARG A 91 1.50 -3.35 -10.64
CA ARG A 91 0.09 -3.02 -10.81
C ARG A 91 0.11 -1.70 -11.57
N PRO A 92 -0.50 -1.60 -12.78
CA PRO A 92 -0.63 -0.33 -13.46
C PRO A 92 -1.28 0.63 -12.46
N GLN A 93 -0.49 1.57 -11.93
CA GLN A 93 -1.03 2.51 -10.95
C GLN A 93 -2.11 3.30 -11.68
N PRO A 94 -3.29 3.48 -11.08
CA PRO A 94 -4.32 4.29 -11.71
C PRO A 94 -3.71 5.68 -11.96
N THR A 95 -3.73 6.09 -13.22
CA THR A 95 -3.13 7.35 -13.63
C THR A 95 -4.13 8.48 -13.43
N ILE A 96 -3.60 9.64 -13.09
CA ILE A 96 -4.36 10.88 -12.99
C ILE A 96 -4.87 11.24 -14.39
N GLN A 97 -6.16 11.54 -14.46
CA GLN A 97 -6.84 12.08 -15.63
C GLN A 97 -7.61 13.32 -15.17
N VAL A 98 -7.04 14.50 -15.37
CA VAL A 98 -7.71 15.76 -14.97
C VAL A 98 -8.96 15.94 -15.81
N ARG A 99 -10.12 16.09 -15.17
CA ARG A 99 -11.44 16.24 -15.81
C ARG A 99 -11.83 17.70 -15.94
N ARG A 100 -11.59 18.48 -14.89
CA ARG A 100 -11.99 19.89 -14.81
C ARG A 100 -11.01 20.65 -13.93
N ALA A 101 -10.60 21.84 -14.34
CA ALA A 101 -9.82 22.76 -13.52
C ALA A 101 -10.35 24.16 -13.77
N ILE A 102 -10.70 24.86 -12.70
CA ILE A 102 -11.32 26.19 -12.75
C ILE A 102 -10.63 27.06 -11.71
N TYR A 103 -10.15 28.21 -12.14
CA TYR A 103 -9.72 29.29 -11.25
C TYR A 103 -10.84 30.32 -11.18
N GLY A 104 -11.37 30.58 -9.98
CA GLY A 104 -12.55 31.43 -9.80
C GLY A 104 -13.84 30.73 -10.22
N ARG A 105 -14.28 29.75 -9.41
CA ARG A 105 -15.54 29.00 -9.64
C ARG A 105 -16.80 29.88 -9.67
N GLN A 106 -16.67 31.12 -9.22
CA GLN A 106 -17.76 32.08 -8.99
C GLN A 106 -17.96 33.02 -10.20
N CYS A 107 -17.26 32.78 -11.31
CA CYS A 107 -17.18 33.68 -12.44
C CYS A 107 -17.95 33.19 -13.68
N PRO A 108 -18.68 34.09 -14.38
CA PRO A 108 -19.46 33.73 -15.58
C PRO A 108 -18.62 33.52 -16.84
N GLN A 109 -17.33 33.92 -16.86
CA GLN A 109 -16.43 33.81 -18.03
C GLN A 109 -15.14 33.03 -17.76
N SER A 110 -15.16 32.05 -16.85
CA SER A 110 -13.98 31.25 -16.52
C SER A 110 -13.58 30.31 -17.67
N GLY A 111 -12.83 30.84 -18.63
CA GLY A 111 -12.13 30.11 -19.68
C GLY A 111 -10.96 29.33 -19.08
N SER A 112 -11.29 28.17 -18.57
CA SER A 112 -10.41 27.17 -17.98
C SER A 112 -9.08 26.93 -18.72
N GLU A 113 -7.95 27.31 -18.13
CA GLU A 113 -6.63 26.74 -18.47
C GLU A 113 -6.46 25.34 -17.88
N ILE A 114 -7.33 24.45 -18.35
CA ILE A 114 -7.25 23.01 -18.12
C ILE A 114 -6.02 22.42 -18.81
N SER A 115 -5.50 23.08 -19.84
CA SER A 115 -4.38 22.63 -20.67
C SER A 115 -3.07 22.47 -19.89
N ASP A 116 -2.68 23.43 -19.06
CA ASP A 116 -1.39 23.42 -18.36
C ASP A 116 -1.33 22.27 -17.32
N ILE A 117 -2.33 22.18 -16.44
CA ILE A 117 -2.40 21.12 -15.44
C ILE A 117 -2.60 19.73 -16.06
N ARG A 118 -3.32 19.61 -17.19
CA ARG A 118 -3.42 18.34 -17.93
C ARG A 118 -2.08 17.89 -18.47
N ALA A 119 -1.32 18.79 -19.09
CA ALA A 119 0.00 18.48 -19.60
C ALA A 119 0.96 18.11 -18.47
N ALA A 120 0.85 18.76 -17.30
CA ALA A 120 1.71 18.47 -16.15
C ALA A 120 1.38 17.12 -15.47
N CYS A 121 0.09 16.81 -15.29
CA CYS A 121 -0.33 15.75 -14.37
C CYS A 121 -0.90 14.49 -15.02
N ASN A 122 -1.40 14.53 -16.26
CA ASN A 122 -2.01 13.35 -16.86
C ASN A 122 -0.98 12.21 -17.04
N GLY A 123 -1.41 10.97 -16.81
CA GLY A 123 -0.55 9.79 -16.96
C GLY A 123 0.34 9.50 -15.75
N ARG A 124 0.38 10.38 -14.74
CA ARG A 124 1.14 10.17 -13.51
C ARG A 124 0.27 9.59 -12.40
N PRO A 125 0.80 8.76 -11.49
CA PRO A 125 0.06 8.27 -10.33
C PRO A 125 -0.02 9.29 -9.19
N VAL A 126 0.93 10.22 -9.13
CA VAL A 126 0.97 11.37 -8.21
C VAL A 126 1.56 12.56 -8.96
N CYS A 127 0.97 13.74 -8.78
CA CYS A 127 1.43 14.99 -9.38
C CYS A 127 1.29 16.13 -8.38
N THR A 128 2.34 16.94 -8.23
CA THR A 128 2.28 18.20 -7.49
C THR A 128 2.33 19.33 -8.50
N TYR A 129 1.24 20.08 -8.61
CA TYR A 129 1.10 21.19 -9.53
C TYR A 129 1.15 22.51 -8.79
N ARG A 130 2.03 23.42 -9.22
CA ARG A 130 2.13 24.77 -8.66
C ARG A 130 1.20 25.69 -9.46
N VAL A 131 0.29 26.35 -8.77
CA VAL A 131 -0.64 27.28 -9.38
C VAL A 131 0.09 28.60 -9.62
N ASP A 132 0.42 28.89 -10.88
CA ASP A 132 1.03 30.14 -11.30
C ASP A 132 -0.01 31.04 -11.98
N VAL A 133 -0.48 32.07 -11.27
CA VAL A 133 -1.55 32.96 -11.75
C VAL A 133 -1.11 33.88 -12.90
N ASN A 134 0.21 34.05 -13.11
CA ASN A 134 0.73 34.79 -14.26
C ASN A 134 0.60 33.98 -15.58
N ARG A 135 0.40 32.67 -15.48
CA ARG A 135 0.13 31.77 -16.61
C ARG A 135 -1.35 31.42 -16.75
N ILE A 136 -2.11 31.57 -15.66
CA ILE A 136 -3.54 31.31 -15.61
C ILE A 136 -4.23 32.66 -15.72
N SER A 137 -4.57 33.08 -16.94
CA SER A 137 -5.13 34.39 -17.25
C SER A 137 -6.43 34.59 -16.48
N ASP A 138 -6.41 35.43 -15.44
CA ASP A 138 -7.51 35.65 -14.49
C ASP A 138 -8.60 36.51 -15.14
N PRO A 139 -9.75 35.94 -15.56
CA PRO A 139 -10.77 36.69 -16.31
C PRO A 139 -11.68 37.54 -15.41
N CYS A 140 -11.38 37.62 -14.11
CA CYS A 140 -12.30 38.14 -13.10
C CYS A 140 -11.67 39.13 -12.12
N TYR A 141 -11.91 40.40 -12.38
CA TYR A 141 -11.58 41.48 -11.46
C TYR A 141 -12.56 41.51 -10.26
N GLY A 142 -12.04 41.49 -9.03
CA GLY A 142 -12.80 41.75 -7.79
C GLY A 142 -13.42 40.55 -7.08
N THR A 143 -13.27 39.32 -7.59
CA THR A 143 -13.86 38.11 -6.97
C THR A 143 -12.83 37.23 -6.26
N ARG A 144 -13.30 36.46 -5.28
CA ARG A 144 -12.51 35.47 -4.53
C ARG A 144 -12.05 34.35 -5.48
N LYS A 145 -10.73 34.19 -5.64
CA LYS A 145 -10.09 33.33 -6.65
C LYS A 145 -9.78 31.90 -6.17
N ASP A 146 -10.80 31.14 -5.81
CA ASP A 146 -10.61 29.74 -5.42
C ASP A 146 -10.20 28.87 -6.62
N TYR A 147 -9.12 28.10 -6.47
CA TYR A 147 -8.70 27.13 -7.50
C TYR A 147 -9.36 25.79 -7.20
N PHE A 148 -10.05 25.22 -8.18
CA PHE A 148 -10.70 23.93 -8.06
C PHE A 148 -10.23 23.01 -9.17
N VAL A 149 -9.84 21.80 -8.80
CA VAL A 149 -9.46 20.75 -9.75
C VAL A 149 -10.21 19.46 -9.43
N GLU A 150 -10.70 18.82 -10.48
CA GLU A 150 -11.30 17.50 -10.48
C GLU A 150 -10.45 16.58 -11.37
N TRP A 151 -10.09 15.41 -10.87
CA TRP A 151 -9.35 14.38 -11.61
C TRP A 151 -9.89 13.00 -11.31
N SER A 152 -9.81 12.09 -12.27
CA SER A 152 -10.17 10.68 -12.10
C SER A 152 -8.93 9.79 -12.07
N CYS A 153 -8.99 8.71 -11.31
CA CYS A 153 -7.92 7.72 -11.15
C CYS A 153 -8.27 6.42 -11.90
N GLY A 154 -8.31 6.48 -13.24
CA GLY A 154 -8.81 5.37 -14.06
C GLY A 154 -10.27 5.00 -13.70
N ALA A 155 -10.54 3.72 -13.44
CA ALA A 155 -11.86 3.22 -13.04
C ALA A 155 -12.24 3.54 -11.58
N ALA A 156 -11.32 4.07 -10.77
CA ALA A 156 -11.52 4.24 -9.32
C ALA A 156 -12.33 5.50 -8.92
N GLY A 157 -12.93 6.22 -9.88
CA GLY A 157 -13.80 7.36 -9.64
C GLY A 157 -13.14 8.74 -9.71
N SER A 158 -13.97 9.79 -9.62
CA SER A 158 -13.56 11.21 -9.62
C SER A 158 -13.16 11.69 -8.22
N ARG A 159 -12.08 12.46 -8.14
CA ARG A 159 -11.53 13.13 -6.95
C ARG A 159 -11.51 14.63 -7.19
N THR A 160 -11.64 15.43 -6.13
CA THR A 160 -11.63 16.89 -6.21
C THR A 160 -10.71 17.49 -5.15
N ALA A 161 -10.12 18.65 -5.47
CA ALA A 161 -9.33 19.45 -4.54
C ALA A 161 -9.61 20.92 -4.78
N SER A 162 -9.69 21.70 -3.70
CA SER A 162 -9.86 23.15 -3.75
C SER A 162 -8.77 23.85 -2.96
N LEU A 163 -8.14 24.86 -3.54
CA LEU A 163 -7.23 25.78 -2.86
C LEU A 163 -7.92 27.13 -2.58
N PRO A 164 -7.57 27.78 -1.46
CA PRO A 164 -8.08 29.10 -1.09
C PRO A 164 -7.64 30.22 -2.07
N PRO A 165 -8.20 31.43 -1.94
CA PRO A 165 -8.19 32.50 -2.96
C PRO A 165 -6.83 33.11 -3.32
N GLU A 166 -5.79 32.72 -2.60
CA GLU A 166 -4.42 33.21 -2.71
C GLU A 166 -3.50 32.06 -3.11
N ALA A 167 -3.94 31.29 -4.11
CA ALA A 167 -3.22 30.11 -4.56
C ALA A 167 -1.98 30.42 -5.41
N ASN A 168 -1.65 31.70 -5.68
CA ASN A 168 -0.45 32.04 -6.44
C ASN A 168 0.81 31.50 -5.73
N GLY A 169 1.48 30.56 -6.38
CA GLY A 169 2.62 29.85 -5.84
C GLY A 169 2.31 28.72 -4.86
N ARG A 170 1.03 28.47 -4.54
CA ARG A 170 0.61 27.29 -3.77
C ARG A 170 0.59 26.06 -4.67
N THR A 171 0.85 24.91 -4.07
CA THR A 171 0.88 23.62 -4.76
C THR A 171 -0.36 22.80 -4.42
N VAL A 172 -1.03 22.27 -5.43
CA VAL A 172 -2.05 21.23 -5.27
C VAL A 172 -1.42 19.86 -5.58
N THR A 173 -1.67 18.87 -4.73
CA THR A 173 -1.19 17.50 -4.96
C THR A 173 -2.34 16.61 -5.37
N LEU A 174 -2.27 16.08 -6.59
CA LEU A 174 -3.16 15.07 -7.12
C LEU A 174 -2.52 13.71 -6.86
N SER A 175 -3.26 12.80 -6.22
CA SER A 175 -2.80 11.43 -5.99
C SER A 175 -3.86 10.44 -6.41
N CYS A 176 -3.40 9.33 -6.98
CA CYS A 176 -4.15 8.11 -7.26
C CYS A 176 -3.50 6.87 -6.61
N ARG A 177 -2.41 7.06 -5.86
CA ARG A 177 -1.85 6.03 -4.99
C ARG A 177 -2.78 5.72 -3.83
#